data_AF-A0A926A8G8-F1
#
_entry.id   AF-A0A926A8G8-F1
#
_cell.length_a   1.000
_cell.length_b   1.000
_cell.length_c   1.000
_cell.angle_alpha   90.00
_cell.angle_beta   90.00
_cell.angle_gamma   90.00
#
_symmetry.space_group_name_H-M   'P 1'
#
loop_
_entity.id
_entity.type
_entity.pdbx_description
1 polymer ?
#
loop_
_entity_poly.entity_id
_entity_poly.type
_entity_poly.pdbx_seq_one_letter_code
_entity_poly.pdbx_strand_id
1 'polypeptide(L)'
;MAIVNRTPDSFYDRGAAFTDDAAMARVDAAIAEGADVIDIGGVKAGPGDVVDAAEEIRRVIPFVAAVRDRHPDVVISVDTWRGEVGALAVAEGADLLNDTWAGADPTLGEVAATTGVGIVCSHTG
;
A
#
# COMPACT_ATOMS: atom_id res chain seq x y z
N MET A 1 -8.28 9.71 0.12
CA MET A 1 -7.39 8.55 0.34
C MET A 1 -7.91 7.73 1.51
N ALA A 2 -8.30 6.49 1.26
CA ALA A 2 -8.78 5.54 2.26
C ALA A 2 -7.74 4.45 2.51
N ILE A 3 -7.49 4.12 3.77
CA ILE A 3 -6.45 3.18 4.18
C ILE A 3 -6.99 1.75 4.21
N VAL A 4 -6.23 0.81 3.63
CA VAL A 4 -6.49 -0.64 3.65
C VAL A 4 -5.22 -1.36 4.08
N ASN A 5 -5.17 -1.71 5.37
CA ASN A 5 -4.02 -2.39 5.94
C ASN A 5 -4.08 -3.90 5.69
N ARG A 6 -2.95 -4.45 5.24
CA ARG A 6 -2.70 -5.88 5.02
C ARG A 6 -1.93 -6.50 6.19
N THR A 7 -2.28 -6.09 7.41
CA THR A 7 -1.65 -6.55 8.66
C THR A 7 -2.64 -7.36 9.51
N PRO A 8 -2.20 -8.44 10.19
CA PRO A 8 -3.06 -9.25 11.06
C PRO A 8 -3.63 -8.48 12.27
N ASP A 9 -2.94 -7.42 12.69
CA ASP A 9 -3.14 -6.71 13.97
C ASP A 9 -3.56 -5.25 13.77
N SER A 10 -4.37 -4.99 12.74
CA SER A 10 -4.88 -3.65 12.40
C SER A 10 -5.63 -3.02 13.59
N PHE A 11 -5.19 -1.82 14.00
CA PHE A 11 -5.72 -1.07 15.15
C PHE A 11 -7.15 -0.54 14.91
N TYR A 12 -7.52 -0.36 13.64
CA TYR A 12 -8.81 0.21 13.24
C TYR A 12 -9.93 -0.84 13.13
N ASP A 13 -9.62 -2.12 12.93
CA ASP A 13 -10.66 -3.17 12.80
C ASP A 13 -10.44 -4.47 13.60
N ARG A 14 -9.39 -4.55 14.45
CA ARG A 14 -9.00 -5.76 15.20
C ARG A 14 -8.61 -6.97 14.34
N GLY A 15 -8.10 -6.75 13.13
CA GLY A 15 -7.62 -7.81 12.24
C GLY A 15 -8.69 -8.46 11.36
N ALA A 16 -9.89 -7.89 11.28
CA ALA A 16 -10.97 -8.43 10.44
C ALA A 16 -10.63 -8.36 8.94
N ALA A 17 -9.78 -7.41 8.51
CA ALA A 17 -9.29 -7.25 7.14
C ALA A 17 -8.10 -8.16 6.76
N PHE A 18 -7.72 -9.15 7.57
CA PHE A 18 -6.54 -9.98 7.26
C PHE A 18 -6.77 -10.95 6.07
N THR A 19 -8.02 -11.23 5.70
CA THR A 19 -8.32 -12.02 4.49
C THR A 19 -8.41 -11.12 3.27
N ASP A 20 -8.01 -11.66 2.11
CA ASP A 20 -8.16 -10.95 0.82
C ASP A 20 -9.60 -10.48 0.59
N ASP A 21 -10.58 -11.31 0.96
CA ASP A 21 -12.00 -10.97 0.83
C ASP A 21 -12.41 -9.78 1.70
N ALA A 22 -12.00 -9.76 2.96
CA ALA A 22 -12.33 -8.67 3.88
C ALA A 22 -11.62 -7.36 3.49
N ALA A 23 -10.35 -7.45 3.07
CA ALA A 23 -9.61 -6.31 2.55
C ALA A 23 -10.26 -5.76 1.27
N MET A 24 -10.68 -6.64 0.34
CA MET A 24 -11.37 -6.23 -0.88
C MET A 24 -12.75 -5.63 -0.59
N ALA A 25 -13.50 -6.18 0.36
CA ALA A 25 -14.77 -5.59 0.80
C ALA A 25 -14.58 -4.18 1.38
N ARG A 26 -13.47 -3.95 2.09
CA ARG A 26 -13.10 -2.61 2.59
C ARG A 26 -12.77 -1.65 1.45
N VAL A 27 -12.08 -2.11 0.40
CA VAL A 27 -11.81 -1.34 -0.84
C VAL A 27 -13.13 -0.97 -1.51
N ASP A 28 -13.99 -1.96 -1.78
CA ASP A 28 -15.30 -1.78 -2.41
C ASP A 28 -16.14 -0.74 -1.65
N ALA A 29 -16.16 -0.84 -0.31
CA ALA A 29 -16.87 0.11 0.55
C ALA A 29 -16.27 1.53 0.48
N ALA A 30 -14.94 1.67 0.53
CA ALA A 30 -14.28 2.98 0.44
C ALA A 30 -14.60 3.69 -0.87
N ILE A 31 -14.58 2.96 -1.99
CA ILE A 31 -14.91 3.51 -3.30
C ILE A 31 -16.39 3.93 -3.34
N ALA A 32 -17.29 3.11 -2.82
CA ALA A 32 -18.71 3.46 -2.71
C ALA A 32 -18.96 4.69 -1.82
N GLU A 33 -18.13 4.91 -0.80
CA GLU A 33 -18.12 6.09 0.07
C GLU A 33 -17.50 7.33 -0.60
N GLY A 34 -16.92 7.19 -1.79
CA GLY A 34 -16.33 8.29 -2.58
C GLY A 34 -14.83 8.47 -2.38
N ALA A 35 -14.09 7.44 -1.97
CA ALA A 35 -12.63 7.51 -1.91
C ALA A 35 -12.01 7.49 -3.32
N ASP A 36 -11.29 8.55 -3.68
CA ASP A 36 -10.57 8.65 -4.96
C ASP A 36 -9.25 7.84 -4.99
N VAL A 37 -8.69 7.54 -3.81
CA VAL A 37 -7.39 6.88 -3.64
C VAL A 37 -7.53 5.79 -2.59
N ILE A 38 -7.01 4.60 -2.87
CA ILE A 38 -6.86 3.48 -1.93
C ILE A 38 -5.39 3.35 -1.56
N ASP A 39 -5.07 3.41 -0.27
CA ASP A 39 -3.72 3.31 0.25
C ASP A 39 -3.51 1.95 0.93
N ILE A 40 -2.65 1.12 0.34
CA ILE A 40 -2.43 -0.28 0.72
C ILE A 40 -1.11 -0.40 1.45
N GLY A 41 -1.14 -0.81 2.72
CA GLY A 41 0.05 -0.97 3.56
C GLY A 41 0.23 -2.41 4.06
N GLY A 42 1.42 -2.98 3.89
CA GLY A 42 1.76 -4.34 4.36
C GLY A 42 2.37 -4.40 5.75
N VAL A 43 2.81 -3.24 6.26
CA VAL A 43 3.52 -3.09 7.53
C VAL A 43 2.76 -2.11 8.41
N LYS A 44 2.73 -2.42 9.71
CA LYS A 44 2.07 -1.57 10.68
C LYS A 44 2.91 -0.31 10.96
N ALA A 45 2.27 0.85 10.87
CA ALA A 45 2.83 2.11 11.36
C ALA A 45 2.80 2.12 12.91
N GLY A 46 3.80 1.51 13.55
CA GLY A 46 3.95 1.48 15.01
C GLY A 46 4.58 0.19 15.55
N PRO A 47 4.57 0.00 16.88
CA PRO A 47 5.11 -1.22 17.50
C PRO A 47 4.39 -2.48 17.00
N GLY A 48 5.18 -3.47 16.60
CA GLY A 48 4.70 -4.74 16.07
C GLY A 48 5.85 -5.67 15.71
N ASP A 49 5.50 -6.81 15.14
CA ASP A 49 6.49 -7.77 14.65
C ASP A 49 7.30 -7.18 13.49
N VAL A 50 8.56 -7.61 13.40
CA VAL A 50 9.41 -7.24 12.27
C VAL A 50 8.87 -7.92 11.01
N VAL A 51 8.46 -7.11 10.04
CA VAL A 51 8.07 -7.57 8.71
C VAL A 51 9.23 -7.29 7.76
N ASP A 52 9.79 -8.36 7.18
CA ASP A 52 10.78 -8.22 6.12
C ASP A 52 10.12 -7.92 4.76
N ALA A 53 10.94 -7.56 3.78
CA ALA A 53 10.42 -7.19 2.46
C ALA A 53 9.72 -8.35 1.76
N ALA A 54 10.17 -9.60 1.95
CA ALA A 54 9.55 -10.76 1.33
C ALA A 54 8.11 -10.96 1.83
N GLU A 55 7.90 -10.80 3.14
CA GLU A 55 6.58 -10.87 3.76
C GLU A 55 5.70 -9.68 3.38
N GLU A 56 6.25 -8.47 3.30
CA GLU A 56 5.54 -7.28 2.80
C GLU A 56 5.08 -7.49 1.34
N ILE A 57 5.98 -7.97 0.47
CA ILE A 57 5.66 -8.33 -0.92
C ILE A 57 4.53 -9.35 -0.98
N ARG A 58 4.62 -10.42 -0.19
CA ARG A 58 3.60 -11.48 -0.12
C ARG A 58 2.22 -10.93 0.26
N ARG A 59 2.17 -9.90 1.11
CA ARG A 59 0.93 -9.27 1.58
C ARG A 59 0.35 -8.27 0.61
N VAL A 60 1.20 -7.48 -0.05
CA VAL A 60 0.81 -6.28 -0.80
C VAL A 60 0.64 -6.57 -2.28
N ILE A 61 1.62 -7.20 -2.93
CA ILE A 61 1.71 -7.24 -4.39
C ILE A 61 0.51 -7.98 -5.04
N PRO A 62 0.12 -9.19 -4.59
CA PRO A 62 -1.06 -9.85 -5.15
C PRO A 62 -2.35 -9.07 -4.93
N PHE A 63 -2.42 -8.30 -3.83
CA PHE A 63 -3.61 -7.51 -3.52
C PHE A 63 -3.69 -6.24 -4.37
N VAL A 64 -2.57 -5.57 -4.65
CA VAL A 64 -2.51 -4.45 -5.60
C VAL A 64 -3.03 -4.90 -6.97
N ALA A 65 -2.55 -6.03 -7.48
CA ALA A 65 -3.01 -6.60 -8.75
C ALA A 65 -4.52 -6.88 -8.74
N ALA A 66 -5.04 -7.48 -7.66
CA ALA A 66 -6.46 -7.76 -7.51
C ALA A 66 -7.32 -6.49 -7.43
N VAL A 67 -6.84 -5.43 -6.76
CA VAL A 67 -7.54 -4.14 -6.69
C VAL A 67 -7.56 -3.47 -8.06
N ARG A 68 -6.43 -3.48 -8.80
CA ARG A 68 -6.37 -2.91 -10.15
C ARG A 68 -7.31 -3.63 -11.12
N ASP A 69 -7.38 -4.97 -11.07
CA ASP A 69 -8.29 -5.75 -11.92
C ASP A 69 -9.76 -5.42 -11.63
N ARG A 70 -10.12 -5.28 -10.35
CA ARG A 70 -11.50 -5.02 -9.92
C ARG A 70 -11.93 -3.57 -10.13
N HIS A 71 -11.02 -2.62 -9.90
CA HIS A 71 -11.26 -1.18 -9.92
C HIS A 71 -10.24 -0.48 -10.84
N PRO A 72 -10.39 -0.61 -12.17
CA PRO A 72 -9.39 -0.15 -13.13
C PRO A 72 -9.15 1.36 -13.11
N ASP A 73 -10.09 2.14 -12.59
CA ASP A 73 -10.02 3.61 -12.59
C ASP A 73 -9.61 4.22 -11.24
N VAL A 74 -9.54 3.44 -10.16
CA VAL A 74 -9.15 3.97 -8.84
C VAL A 74 -7.65 4.25 -8.79
N VAL A 75 -7.25 5.31 -8.10
CA VAL A 75 -5.83 5.56 -7.83
C VAL A 75 -5.37 4.64 -6.72
N ILE A 76 -4.33 3.85 -6.99
CA ILE A 76 -3.75 2.92 -6.02
C ILE A 76 -2.45 3.52 -5.46
N SER A 77 -2.45 3.74 -4.16
CA SER A 77 -1.28 4.11 -3.37
C SER A 77 -0.76 2.90 -2.61
N VAL A 78 0.57 2.78 -2.51
CA VAL A 78 1.22 1.76 -1.68
C VAL A 78 2.06 2.44 -0.59
N ASP A 79 1.69 2.20 0.66
CA ASP A 79 2.42 2.64 1.85
C ASP A 79 3.59 1.69 2.10
N THR A 80 4.75 2.10 1.60
CA THR A 80 6.02 1.40 1.80
C THR A 80 7.15 2.42 1.72
N TRP A 81 8.23 2.13 2.43
CA TRP A 81 9.49 2.87 2.30
C TRP A 81 10.53 2.11 1.48
N ARG A 82 10.20 0.92 0.94
CA ARG A 82 11.19 0.03 0.30
C ARG A 82 11.12 0.13 -1.20
N GLY A 83 12.25 0.42 -1.86
CA GLY A 83 12.27 0.51 -3.32
C GLY A 83 11.90 -0.79 -4.02
N GLU A 84 12.31 -1.96 -3.48
CA GLU A 84 11.97 -3.26 -4.07
C GLU A 84 10.46 -3.56 -4.01
N VAL A 85 9.78 -3.17 -2.94
CA VAL A 85 8.33 -3.31 -2.81
C VAL A 85 7.64 -2.33 -3.75
N GLY A 86 8.10 -1.08 -3.79
CA GLY A 86 7.57 -0.04 -4.68
C GLY A 86 7.68 -0.43 -6.16
N ALA A 87 8.82 -0.98 -6.58
CA ALA A 87 9.04 -1.41 -7.97
C ALA A 87 8.04 -2.50 -8.39
N LEU A 88 7.81 -3.48 -7.53
CA LEU A 88 6.83 -4.55 -7.79
C LEU A 88 5.40 -4.03 -7.73
N ALA A 89 5.09 -3.12 -6.82
CA ALA A 89 3.77 -2.52 -6.70
C ALA A 89 3.38 -1.74 -7.97
N VAL A 90 4.30 -0.93 -8.49
CA VAL A 90 4.09 -0.18 -9.75
C VAL A 90 3.90 -1.15 -10.92
N ALA A 91 4.64 -2.25 -10.97
CA ALA A 91 4.47 -3.27 -12.01
C ALA A 91 3.07 -3.91 -12.01
N GLU A 92 2.42 -4.00 -10.84
CA GLU A 92 1.04 -4.50 -10.68
C GLU A 92 -0.04 -3.40 -10.76
N GLY A 93 0.35 -2.16 -11.06
CA GLY A 93 -0.57 -1.05 -11.31
C GLY A 93 -0.79 -0.08 -10.15
N ALA A 94 0.15 0.04 -9.22
CA ALA A 94 0.19 1.18 -8.30
C ALA A 94 0.51 2.49 -9.05
N ASP A 95 -0.17 3.58 -8.69
CA ASP A 95 -0.03 4.92 -9.30
C ASP A 95 0.73 5.90 -8.39
N LEU A 96 0.82 5.57 -7.10
CA LEU A 96 1.39 6.41 -6.06
C LEU A 96 2.20 5.57 -5.07
N LEU A 97 3.41 6.03 -4.74
CA LEU A 97 4.23 5.47 -3.67
C LEU A 97 4.14 6.41 -2.46
N ASN A 98 3.67 5.90 -1.33
CA ASN A 98 3.50 6.66 -0.09
C ASN A 98 4.60 6.31 0.90
N ASP A 99 5.66 7.13 0.94
CA ASP A 99 6.78 6.97 1.85
C ASP A 99 6.54 7.74 3.14
N THR A 100 6.15 6.99 4.18
CA THR A 100 5.94 7.51 5.53
C THR A 100 7.22 7.59 6.37
N TRP A 101 8.39 7.30 5.78
CA TRP A 101 9.70 7.21 6.45
C TRP A 101 10.73 8.24 5.95
N ALA A 102 10.25 9.35 5.38
CA ALA A 102 11.07 10.50 4.98
C ALA A 102 12.23 10.18 4.02
N GLY A 103 12.06 9.23 3.09
CA GLY A 103 13.09 8.86 2.13
C GLY A 103 14.18 7.96 2.71
N ALA A 104 13.86 7.15 3.72
CA ALA A 104 14.83 6.26 4.38
C ALA A 104 15.54 5.31 3.40
N ASP A 105 14.82 4.83 2.37
CA ASP A 105 15.39 4.14 1.23
C ASP A 105 15.37 5.07 0.00
N PRO A 106 16.53 5.54 -0.48
CA PRO A 106 16.57 6.44 -1.63
C PRO A 106 16.07 5.76 -2.92
N THR A 107 16.11 4.43 -2.99
CA THR A 107 15.73 3.69 -4.20
C THR A 107 14.23 3.78 -4.48
N LEU A 108 13.38 4.03 -3.48
CA LEU A 108 11.95 4.25 -3.69
C LEU A 108 11.66 5.51 -4.52
N GLY A 109 12.40 6.59 -4.26
CA GLY A 109 12.34 7.81 -5.05
C GLY A 109 12.83 7.60 -6.48
N GLU A 110 13.85 6.75 -6.68
CA GLU A 110 14.34 6.36 -8.01
C GLU A 110 13.29 5.56 -8.80
N VAL A 111 12.53 4.67 -8.13
CA VAL A 111 11.41 3.97 -8.76
C VAL A 111 10.37 4.97 -9.25
N ALA A 112 9.95 5.92 -8.41
CA ALA A 112 9.00 6.96 -8.83
C ALA A 112 9.53 7.76 -10.03
N ALA A 113 10.79 8.19 -9.99
CA ALA A 113 11.42 8.97 -11.06
C ALA A 113 11.52 8.20 -12.39
N THR A 114 11.77 6.90 -12.35
CA THR A 114 11.95 6.06 -13.55
C THR A 114 10.64 5.57 -14.16
N THR A 115 9.61 5.38 -13.34
CA THR A 115 8.30 4.87 -13.79
C THR A 115 7.28 5.98 -14.05
N GLY A 116 7.51 7.18 -13.51
CA GLY A 116 6.61 8.32 -13.66
C GLY A 116 5.41 8.32 -12.71
N VAL A 117 5.35 7.39 -11.75
CA VAL A 117 4.31 7.39 -10.70
C VAL A 117 4.53 8.52 -9.71
N GLY A 118 3.47 8.90 -9.00
CA GLY A 118 3.57 9.90 -7.94
C GLY A 118 4.36 9.37 -6.74
N ILE A 119 4.93 10.28 -5.95
CA ILE A 119 5.50 9.96 -4.64
C ILE A 119 4.99 10.95 -3.59
N VAL A 120 4.53 10.43 -2.46
CA VAL A 120 4.30 11.19 -1.22
C VAL A 120 5.46 10.90 -0.30
N CYS A 121 6.11 11.93 0.22
CA CYS A 121 7.15 11.81 1.22
C CYS A 121 6.73 12.58 2.47
N SER A 122 6.59 11.86 3.58
CA SER A 122 6.17 12.44 4.86
C SER A 122 7.37 12.74 5.75
N HIS A 123 7.34 13.86 6.46
CA HIS A 123 8.34 14.17 7.49
C HIS A 123 8.18 13.23 8.69
N THR A 124 9.29 12.65 9.17
CA THR A 124 9.35 11.81 10.38
C THR A 124 10.29 12.40 11.43
N GLY A 125 9.88 12.46 12.69
CA GLY A 125 10.68 12.97 13.81
C GLY A 125 10.17 12.50 15.17
#